data_AF-L8M8U1-F1
#
_entry.id   AF-L8M8U1-F1
#
_cell.length_a   1.000
_cell.length_b   1.000
_cell.length_c   1.000
_cell.angle_alpha   90.00
_cell.angle_beta   90.00
_cell.angle_gamma   90.00
#
_symmetry.space_group_name_H-M   'P 1'
#
loop_
_entity.id
_entity.type
_entity.pdbx_description
1 polymer ?
#
loop_
_entity_poly.entity_id
_entity_poly.type
_entity_poly.pdbx_seq_one_letter_code
_entity_poly.pdbx_strand_id
1 'polypeptide(L)'
;LEGGVTDGTFISGNADFLASESDVPGQTWLERLENSFPQVYNSLQIEGQDNYPNLSSISIAETGFRRRGGQALPFIFNGDGVDNGVAHFHIANGISVPVLGFGAFARSQVISALDYRAQVGEDGVPFGDTILLSSEASDGDAELYMWVGNRVPGNTNGFVDFEDNLYVLKVTDGEGNVVADETGITEGTTFGAEWVLVDGNPLNDLNAVPEGNAINTLNAGALSDWVNGSDEGVLRSTNFTDFGGLTEDPNDTSSFYVTGPNGLYNLTFADSPTPYTEAGTFTLLATGDFDSVVVDDDGQVIVQDNAGGSFIYDIEADTLTPFVQANQEGIDPDGTPPWAIEGITEVDGNFDDTGLSAYLSTVSANSLGEETLGVGGQLLLTTPTAESRFDTELFRFQSTSTPGSYLFAGGSEAQNIRDNFSGSFTEEGSAFTAASQAGEDLSALYRFRSNQGNYLLVGEAERDAILNDPNFSGEYTLEGLAFYVYGADSGEGAGFNRLRNATLPGVYLYATGEELTNIQDNLAGTYVDEGAAFGAVI
;
A
#
# COMPACT_ATOMS: atom_id res chain seq x y z
N LEU A 1 38.20 6.35 -33.24
CA LEU A 1 37.31 5.63 -34.18
C LEU A 1 36.74 4.46 -33.38
N GLU A 2 36.00 4.79 -32.33
CA GLU A 2 34.53 4.90 -32.33
C GLU A 2 33.89 3.51 -32.24
N GLY A 3 33.53 3.14 -31.02
CA GLY A 3 32.56 2.11 -30.68
C GLY A 3 31.82 2.63 -29.46
N GLY A 4 30.67 3.25 -29.69
CA GLY A 4 29.90 3.95 -28.66
C GLY A 4 29.42 3.01 -27.57
N VAL A 5 29.51 3.50 -26.33
CA VAL A 5 28.80 2.96 -25.18
C VAL A 5 27.35 3.39 -25.34
N THR A 6 26.44 2.42 -25.47
CA THR A 6 25.00 2.67 -25.30
C THR A 6 24.73 2.69 -23.80
N ASP A 7 24.48 3.88 -23.26
CA ASP A 7 23.76 4.04 -22.00
C ASP A 7 22.39 3.39 -22.14
N GLY A 8 22.04 2.54 -21.18
CA GLY A 8 20.74 1.90 -21.08
C GLY A 8 20.52 1.48 -19.64
N THR A 9 19.73 2.26 -18.91
CA THR A 9 19.10 1.86 -17.67
C THR A 9 18.28 0.60 -17.98
N PHE A 10 18.71 -0.55 -17.48
CA PHE A 10 17.97 -1.80 -17.68
C PHE A 10 16.82 -1.86 -16.68
N ILE A 11 15.61 -1.52 -17.13
CA ILE A 11 14.37 -1.83 -16.43
C ILE A 11 14.07 -3.31 -16.68
N SER A 12 14.17 -4.18 -15.66
CA SER A 12 13.71 -5.56 -15.75
C SER A 12 12.35 -5.72 -15.08
N GLY A 13 11.30 -5.18 -15.71
CA GLY A 13 9.91 -5.55 -15.42
C GLY A 13 9.40 -6.59 -16.42
N ASN A 14 8.21 -7.14 -16.18
CA ASN A 14 7.53 -7.97 -17.18
C ASN A 14 7.42 -7.17 -18.48
N ALA A 15 8.23 -7.51 -19.49
CA ALA A 15 8.42 -6.70 -20.69
C ALA A 15 7.10 -6.43 -21.44
N ASP A 16 6.10 -7.28 -21.23
CA ASP A 16 4.76 -7.16 -21.79
C ASP A 16 3.94 -6.02 -21.17
N PHE A 17 4.13 -5.70 -19.88
CA PHE A 17 3.44 -4.59 -19.20
C PHE A 17 4.01 -3.24 -19.64
N LEU A 18 5.33 -3.09 -19.63
CA LEU A 18 6.00 -1.83 -20.03
C LEU A 18 5.77 -1.48 -21.50
N ALA A 19 5.56 -2.49 -22.34
CA ALA A 19 5.19 -2.34 -23.75
C ALA A 19 3.68 -2.17 -23.98
N SER A 20 2.85 -2.35 -22.95
CA SER A 20 1.39 -2.18 -23.07
C SER A 20 1.02 -0.70 -23.17
N GLU A 21 -0.10 -0.42 -23.85
CA GLU A 21 -0.64 0.92 -24.00
C GLU A 21 -1.07 1.44 -22.62
N SER A 22 -0.56 2.61 -22.26
CA SER A 22 -0.93 3.34 -21.05
C SER A 22 -2.36 3.87 -21.16
N ASP A 23 -2.83 4.50 -20.08
CA ASP A 23 -4.08 5.26 -20.05
C ASP A 23 -4.10 6.47 -21.00
N VAL A 24 -2.94 6.88 -21.54
CA VAL A 24 -2.83 7.87 -22.60
C VAL A 24 -2.84 7.14 -23.95
N PRO A 25 -3.90 7.31 -24.77
CA PRO A 25 -4.00 6.62 -26.06
C PRO A 25 -2.78 6.91 -26.94
N GLY A 26 -2.14 5.85 -27.41
CA GLY A 26 -0.94 5.90 -28.25
C GLY A 26 0.38 6.15 -27.51
N GLN A 27 0.41 6.03 -26.18
CA GLN A 27 1.65 5.97 -25.40
C GLN A 27 1.74 4.65 -24.65
N THR A 28 2.93 4.06 -24.58
CA THR A 28 3.23 2.92 -23.70
C THR A 28 3.52 3.38 -22.28
N TRP A 29 3.43 2.47 -21.30
CA TRP A 29 3.82 2.76 -19.91
C TRP A 29 5.28 3.20 -19.78
N LEU A 30 6.17 2.63 -20.60
CA LEU A 30 7.56 3.09 -20.69
C LEU A 30 7.66 4.54 -21.19
N GLU A 31 6.96 4.87 -22.28
CA GLU A 31 6.94 6.24 -22.80
C GLU A 31 6.31 7.22 -21.80
N ARG A 32 5.32 6.79 -21.03
CA ARG A 32 4.71 7.61 -19.97
C ARG A 32 5.70 7.89 -18.84
N LEU A 33 6.44 6.88 -18.39
CA LEU A 33 7.52 7.02 -17.41
C LEU A 33 8.63 7.95 -17.95
N GLU A 34 9.14 7.71 -19.15
CA GLU A 34 10.17 8.55 -19.77
C GLU A 34 9.73 10.00 -19.99
N ASN A 35 8.44 10.24 -20.27
CA ASN A 35 7.90 11.60 -20.39
C ASN A 35 7.65 12.27 -19.03
N SER A 36 7.43 11.47 -17.98
CA SER A 36 7.30 11.94 -16.59
C SER A 36 8.67 12.24 -15.97
N PHE A 37 9.73 11.58 -16.44
CA PHE A 37 11.12 11.81 -16.09
C PHE A 37 11.90 12.42 -17.28
N PRO A 38 11.80 13.73 -17.58
CA PRO A 38 12.56 14.35 -18.66
C PRO A 38 14.05 13.98 -18.61
N GLN A 39 14.65 13.62 -19.76
CA GLN A 39 16.08 13.28 -19.93
C GLN A 39 17.11 14.31 -19.39
N VAL A 40 16.65 15.42 -18.83
CA VAL A 40 17.43 16.47 -18.16
C VAL A 40 17.90 16.05 -16.75
N TYR A 41 17.36 14.96 -16.16
CA TYR A 41 17.78 14.50 -14.83
C TYR A 41 19.25 14.06 -14.75
N ASN A 42 19.85 13.58 -15.86
CA ASN A 42 21.28 13.29 -15.93
C ASN A 42 22.17 14.56 -15.96
N SER A 43 21.59 15.76 -15.98
CA SER A 43 22.34 17.02 -16.09
C SER A 43 21.89 18.12 -15.13
N LEU A 44 21.33 17.80 -13.96
CA LEU A 44 21.11 18.77 -12.88
C LEU A 44 22.45 19.21 -12.22
N GLN A 45 23.46 19.55 -13.02
CA GLN A 45 24.46 20.53 -12.64
C GLN A 45 23.83 21.91 -12.79
N ILE A 46 23.21 22.41 -11.72
CA ILE A 46 22.98 23.85 -11.61
C ILE A 46 24.37 24.48 -11.60
N GLU A 47 24.70 25.32 -12.59
CA GLU A 47 26.01 25.97 -12.70
C GLU A 47 26.39 26.63 -11.35
N GLY A 48 27.30 26.00 -10.60
CA GLY A 48 27.81 26.49 -9.31
C GLY A 48 27.25 25.85 -8.03
N GLN A 49 26.44 24.79 -8.11
CA GLN A 49 25.94 24.03 -6.94
C GLN A 49 26.06 22.52 -7.21
N ASP A 50 27.04 21.85 -6.61
CA ASP A 50 27.22 20.38 -6.65
C ASP A 50 26.24 19.68 -5.69
N ASN A 51 24.93 19.97 -5.79
CA ASN A 51 23.95 19.63 -4.73
C ASN A 51 23.19 18.30 -4.93
N TYR A 52 23.51 17.49 -5.94
CA TYR A 52 22.83 16.20 -6.18
C TYR A 52 23.84 15.08 -6.45
N PRO A 53 24.41 14.46 -5.41
CA PRO A 53 25.42 13.42 -5.59
C PRO A 53 24.84 12.07 -6.04
N ASN A 54 23.56 11.78 -5.77
CA ASN A 54 22.93 10.47 -5.93
C ASN A 54 21.40 10.55 -6.12
N LEU A 55 20.81 9.63 -6.90
CA LEU A 55 19.34 9.51 -7.06
C LEU A 55 18.61 9.12 -5.76
N SER A 56 19.34 8.59 -4.77
CA SER A 56 18.83 8.33 -3.42
C SER A 56 18.56 9.61 -2.61
N SER A 57 19.05 10.78 -3.08
CA SER A 57 18.72 12.10 -2.51
C SER A 57 17.47 12.74 -3.14
N ILE A 58 16.52 11.94 -3.64
CA ILE A 58 15.26 12.46 -4.18
C ILE A 58 14.12 11.92 -3.33
N SER A 59 13.57 12.79 -2.49
CA SER A 59 12.30 12.53 -1.83
C SER A 59 11.16 12.99 -2.74
N ILE A 60 10.21 12.08 -2.97
CA ILE A 60 8.97 12.35 -3.72
C ILE A 60 7.86 12.48 -2.71
N ALA A 61 7.07 13.56 -2.76
CA ALA A 61 5.77 13.56 -2.09
C ALA A 61 4.82 12.70 -2.94
N GLU A 62 4.74 11.41 -2.60
CA GLU A 62 4.05 10.36 -3.36
C GLU A 62 2.54 10.61 -3.48
N THR A 63 1.95 11.27 -2.49
CA THR A 63 0.56 11.72 -2.50
C THR A 63 0.54 13.22 -2.17
N GLY A 64 -0.40 13.99 -2.74
CA GLY A 64 -0.43 15.43 -2.41
C GLY A 64 -1.25 16.31 -3.33
N PHE A 65 -0.75 16.38 -4.55
CA PHE A 65 -1.00 17.54 -5.37
C PHE A 65 -1.70 17.11 -6.63
N ARG A 66 -3.00 17.40 -6.73
CA ARG A 66 -3.79 17.06 -7.91
C ARG A 66 -4.11 18.33 -8.72
N ARG A 67 -4.01 18.27 -10.04
CA ARG A 67 -4.55 19.32 -10.92
C ARG A 67 -6.07 19.34 -10.82
N ARG A 68 -6.69 20.45 -11.29
CA ARG A 68 -8.14 20.54 -11.52
C ARG A 68 -8.55 19.45 -12.53
N GLY A 69 -9.00 18.30 -12.03
CA GLY A 69 -9.20 17.08 -12.80
C GLY A 69 -8.71 15.79 -12.12
N GLY A 70 -8.11 15.86 -10.92
CA GLY A 70 -7.75 14.69 -10.12
C GLY A 70 -6.38 14.07 -10.45
N GLN A 71 -5.71 14.53 -11.51
CA GLN A 71 -4.40 14.04 -11.91
C GLN A 71 -3.31 14.47 -10.92
N ALA A 72 -2.56 13.51 -10.35
CA ALA A 72 -1.41 13.77 -9.49
C ALA A 72 -0.30 14.56 -10.23
N LEU A 73 0.37 15.44 -9.51
CA LEU A 73 1.53 16.21 -9.92
C LEU A 73 2.72 15.66 -9.15
N PRO A 74 3.80 15.22 -9.80
CA PRO A 74 5.01 14.82 -9.08
C PRO A 74 5.70 16.06 -8.48
N PHE A 75 6.06 15.97 -7.20
CA PHE A 75 6.90 16.94 -6.49
C PHE A 75 8.19 16.23 -6.12
N ILE A 76 9.31 16.87 -6.44
CA ILE A 76 10.67 16.35 -6.15
C ILE A 76 11.28 17.33 -5.18
N PHE A 77 11.86 16.82 -4.10
CA PHE A 77 12.61 17.58 -3.10
C PHE A 77 14.08 17.16 -3.10
N ASN A 78 14.94 18.03 -2.57
CA ASN A 78 16.34 17.70 -2.32
C ASN A 78 16.40 16.78 -1.09
N GLY A 79 17.06 15.64 -1.21
CA GLY A 79 17.18 14.63 -0.17
C GLY A 79 18.56 14.63 0.50
N ASP A 80 18.95 13.45 0.96
CA ASP A 80 20.06 13.26 1.89
C ASP A 80 21.43 13.72 1.40
N GLY A 81 22.24 14.24 2.34
CA GLY A 81 23.65 14.55 2.11
C GLY A 81 23.97 15.99 1.70
N VAL A 82 23.00 16.91 1.70
CA VAL A 82 23.24 18.33 1.46
C VAL A 82 23.23 19.10 2.80
N ASP A 83 24.41 19.44 3.32
CA ASP A 83 24.55 20.37 4.45
C ASP A 83 23.85 21.70 4.09
N ASN A 84 22.80 22.08 4.84
CA ASN A 84 21.87 23.18 4.53
C ASN A 84 20.89 22.92 3.37
N GLY A 85 20.41 21.68 3.22
CA GLY A 85 19.38 21.32 2.26
C GLY A 85 18.15 22.20 2.42
N VAL A 86 18.02 23.27 1.62
CA VAL A 86 16.75 23.99 1.48
C VAL A 86 15.85 23.11 0.64
N ALA A 87 14.57 23.02 0.98
CA ALA A 87 13.62 22.31 0.14
C ALA A 87 13.48 23.06 -1.19
N HIS A 88 13.54 22.32 -2.30
CA HIS A 88 13.25 22.85 -3.62
C HIS A 88 12.11 22.05 -4.21
N PHE A 89 11.13 22.73 -4.78
CA PHE A 89 10.09 22.14 -5.59
C PHE A 89 10.47 22.25 -7.07
N HIS A 90 10.48 21.12 -7.78
CA HIS A 90 10.72 21.09 -9.23
C HIS A 90 9.41 20.91 -10.00
N ILE A 91 9.11 21.83 -10.93
CA ILE A 91 8.02 21.67 -11.90
C ILE A 91 8.49 20.93 -13.15
N ALA A 92 7.59 20.17 -13.79
CA ALA A 92 7.83 19.33 -14.97
C ALA A 92 8.48 20.02 -16.19
N ASN A 93 8.64 21.35 -16.19
CA ASN A 93 9.37 22.10 -17.21
C ASN A 93 10.85 22.36 -16.83
N GLY A 94 11.35 21.73 -15.76
CA GLY A 94 12.74 21.83 -15.30
C GLY A 94 13.05 23.08 -14.47
N ILE A 95 12.04 23.82 -14.01
CA ILE A 95 12.23 24.97 -13.11
C ILE A 95 12.18 24.47 -11.67
N SER A 96 13.20 24.85 -10.90
CA SER A 96 13.27 24.63 -9.45
C SER A 96 12.89 25.91 -8.70
N VAL A 97 12.05 25.79 -7.68
CA VAL A 97 11.61 26.89 -6.80
C VAL A 97 11.92 26.51 -5.35
N PRO A 98 12.72 27.30 -4.62
CA PRO A 98 12.96 27.00 -3.21
C PRO A 98 11.70 27.22 -2.36
N VAL A 99 11.47 26.33 -1.40
CA VAL A 99 10.43 26.44 -0.36
C VAL A 99 11.11 26.93 0.92
N LEU A 100 11.36 28.23 0.99
CA LEU A 100 12.19 28.84 2.04
C LEU A 100 11.60 28.66 3.46
N GLY A 101 10.27 28.54 3.57
CA GLY A 101 9.57 28.26 4.82
C GLY A 101 9.86 26.89 5.42
N PHE A 102 10.31 25.92 4.63
CA PHE A 102 10.44 24.52 5.07
C PHE A 102 11.74 24.23 5.84
N GLY A 103 12.56 25.25 6.12
CA GLY A 103 13.82 25.12 6.84
C GLY A 103 14.96 24.50 6.03
N ALA A 104 16.16 24.48 6.62
CA ALA A 104 17.37 23.92 6.04
C ALA A 104 17.88 22.76 6.92
N PHE A 105 17.68 21.53 6.46
CA PHE A 105 18.12 20.29 7.13
C PHE A 105 18.25 19.18 6.09
N ALA A 106 18.90 18.07 6.46
CA ALA A 106 19.03 16.90 5.58
C ALA A 106 17.72 16.12 5.59
N ARG A 107 17.03 15.99 4.44
CA ARG A 107 15.69 15.39 4.37
C ARG A 107 15.74 13.95 3.87
N SER A 108 15.33 13.01 4.71
CA SER A 108 15.14 11.60 4.32
C SER A 108 13.93 11.47 3.41
N GLN A 109 12.72 11.70 3.95
CA GLN A 109 11.48 11.63 3.18
C GLN A 109 10.68 12.93 3.29
N VAL A 110 9.83 13.18 2.29
CA VAL A 110 8.82 14.25 2.31
C VAL A 110 7.49 13.67 1.83
N ILE A 111 6.44 13.76 2.64
CA ILE A 111 5.06 13.41 2.23
C ILE A 111 4.15 14.64 2.32
N SER A 112 3.02 14.62 1.61
CA SER A 112 1.97 15.63 1.79
C SER A 112 0.71 14.97 2.33
N ALA A 113 0.32 15.32 3.55
CA ALA A 113 -0.87 14.77 4.19
C ALA A 113 -2.17 15.20 3.46
N LEU A 114 -3.14 14.30 3.34
CA LEU A 114 -4.45 14.39 2.68
C LEU A 114 -5.45 15.22 3.46
N ASP A 115 -5.65 14.92 4.75
CA ASP A 115 -6.63 15.64 5.59
C ASP A 115 -6.24 17.10 5.79
N TYR A 116 -4.94 17.33 5.72
CA TYR A 116 -4.34 18.62 5.93
C TYR A 116 -4.35 19.47 4.65
N ARG A 117 -4.87 18.93 3.54
CA ARG A 117 -5.02 19.66 2.28
C ARG A 117 -6.25 20.55 2.33
N ALA A 118 -6.10 21.64 1.60
CA ALA A 118 -7.16 22.52 1.19
C ALA A 118 -8.47 21.79 0.77
N GLN A 119 -9.54 21.98 1.55
CA GLN A 119 -10.90 21.69 1.13
C GLN A 119 -11.15 22.33 -0.26
N VAL A 120 -11.80 21.62 -1.17
CA VAL A 120 -12.18 22.21 -2.45
C VAL A 120 -13.46 23.01 -2.27
N GLY A 121 -13.41 24.31 -2.56
CA GLY A 121 -14.58 25.20 -2.52
C GLY A 121 -15.67 24.71 -3.46
N GLU A 122 -16.92 25.13 -3.22
CA GLU A 122 -18.04 24.92 -4.14
C GLU A 122 -17.74 25.44 -5.57
N ASP A 123 -16.75 26.32 -5.73
CA ASP A 123 -16.27 26.88 -7.00
C ASP A 123 -15.11 26.09 -7.65
N GLY A 124 -14.67 25.00 -7.02
CA GLY A 124 -13.56 24.18 -7.48
C GLY A 124 -12.18 24.82 -7.28
N VAL A 125 -12.07 25.82 -6.39
CA VAL A 125 -10.80 26.40 -5.95
C VAL A 125 -10.40 25.74 -4.62
N PRO A 126 -9.22 25.13 -4.51
CA PRO A 126 -8.72 24.62 -3.23
C PRO A 126 -8.58 25.78 -2.23
N PHE A 127 -9.19 25.68 -1.05
CA PHE A 127 -9.03 26.60 0.09
C PHE A 127 -8.54 25.83 1.34
N GLY A 128 -7.46 26.31 1.97
CA GLY A 128 -6.81 25.70 3.15
C GLY A 128 -5.30 25.63 2.98
N ASP A 129 -4.60 25.09 3.98
CA ASP A 129 -3.14 25.06 4.01
C ASP A 129 -2.58 23.95 3.09
N THR A 130 -1.32 24.09 2.68
CA THR A 130 -0.52 22.97 2.16
C THR A 130 0.32 22.45 3.31
N ILE A 131 0.21 21.16 3.62
CA ILE A 131 1.03 20.55 4.65
C ILE A 131 1.99 19.53 4.04
N LEU A 132 3.25 19.63 4.45
CA LEU A 132 4.33 18.69 4.16
C LEU A 132 4.89 18.15 5.47
N LEU A 133 5.09 16.84 5.56
CA LEU A 133 5.81 16.20 6.65
C LEU A 133 7.16 15.70 6.13
N SER A 134 8.21 15.80 6.94
CA SER A 134 9.54 15.35 6.53
C SER A 134 10.39 14.90 7.70
N SER A 135 11.00 13.73 7.57
CA SER A 135 12.03 13.23 8.47
C SER A 135 13.39 13.83 8.14
N GLU A 136 14.18 14.11 9.17
CA GLU A 136 15.59 14.46 9.04
C GLU A 136 16.48 13.22 8.96
N ALA A 137 17.37 13.18 7.97
CA ALA A 137 18.34 12.11 7.78
C ALA A 137 19.63 12.42 8.54
N SER A 138 19.65 12.06 9.82
CA SER A 138 20.79 12.31 10.68
C SER A 138 20.97 11.21 11.73
N ASP A 139 22.14 10.58 11.74
CA ASP A 139 22.53 9.59 12.75
C ASP A 139 22.59 10.24 14.14
N GLY A 140 21.56 10.02 14.97
CA GLY A 140 21.50 10.52 16.34
C GLY A 140 20.96 11.95 16.49
N ASP A 141 20.38 12.53 15.44
CA ASP A 141 19.71 13.84 15.46
C ASP A 141 18.55 13.91 14.45
N ALA A 142 17.72 12.87 14.41
CA ALA A 142 16.60 12.80 13.47
C ALA A 142 15.35 13.43 14.09
N GLU A 143 14.95 14.60 13.61
CA GLU A 143 13.64 15.21 13.89
C GLU A 143 12.59 14.85 12.84
N LEU A 144 11.32 14.91 13.25
CA LEU A 144 10.18 14.95 12.34
C LEU A 144 9.65 16.38 12.25
N TYR A 145 9.66 16.94 11.05
CA TYR A 145 9.19 18.29 10.76
C TYR A 145 7.84 18.28 10.04
N MET A 146 7.08 19.34 10.27
CA MET A 146 5.87 19.65 9.52
C MET A 146 5.92 21.09 9.05
N TRP A 147 5.76 21.30 7.76
CA TRP A 147 5.61 22.62 7.18
C TRP A 147 4.17 22.86 6.76
N VAL A 148 3.68 24.07 7.04
CA VAL A 148 2.31 24.51 6.78
C VAL A 148 2.37 25.81 5.98
N GLY A 149 2.13 25.70 4.67
CA GLY A 149 2.11 26.84 3.76
C GLY A 149 0.71 27.38 3.51
N ASN A 150 0.54 28.69 3.59
CA ASN A 150 -0.76 29.34 3.43
C ASN A 150 -1.10 29.55 1.94
N ARG A 151 -2.27 29.08 1.49
CA ARG A 151 -2.71 29.32 0.10
C ARG A 151 -3.40 30.67 -0.02
N VAL A 152 -2.67 31.67 -0.52
CA VAL A 152 -3.22 33.01 -0.81
C VAL A 152 -3.31 33.30 -2.32
N PRO A 153 -4.15 34.24 -2.78
CA PRO A 153 -4.18 34.64 -4.19
C PRO A 153 -2.80 35.11 -4.67
N GLY A 154 -2.19 34.35 -5.58
CA GLY A 154 -0.81 34.58 -6.06
C GLY A 154 0.21 33.57 -5.54
N ASN A 155 -0.10 32.86 -4.45
CA ASN A 155 0.60 31.70 -3.91
C ASN A 155 -0.37 30.52 -3.80
N THR A 156 -0.93 30.08 -4.94
CA THR A 156 -2.02 29.08 -4.96
C THR A 156 -1.61 27.70 -4.44
N ASN A 157 -0.30 27.44 -4.35
CA ASN A 157 0.24 26.18 -3.87
C ASN A 157 0.80 26.29 -2.44
N GLY A 158 0.87 27.50 -1.87
CA GLY A 158 1.43 27.74 -0.54
C GLY A 158 2.96 27.79 -0.47
N PHE A 159 3.70 27.70 -1.58
CA PHE A 159 5.18 27.57 -1.56
C PHE A 159 5.98 28.87 -1.74
N VAL A 160 5.32 30.01 -1.97
CA VAL A 160 5.96 31.18 -2.60
C VAL A 160 6.07 32.38 -1.64
N ASP A 161 5.75 32.23 -0.36
CA ASP A 161 5.87 33.32 0.60
C ASP A 161 6.58 32.94 1.91
N PHE A 162 6.65 33.89 2.84
CA PHE A 162 7.37 33.79 4.12
C PHE A 162 6.39 33.72 5.30
N GLU A 163 5.09 33.60 5.03
CA GLU A 163 4.04 33.48 6.06
C GLU A 163 3.77 32.01 6.43
N ASP A 164 4.50 31.09 5.82
CA ASP A 164 4.50 29.67 6.15
C ASP A 164 5.02 29.41 7.57
N ASN A 165 4.52 28.34 8.19
CA ASN A 165 4.96 27.90 9.50
C ASN A 165 5.73 26.58 9.40
N LEU A 166 6.78 26.44 10.19
CA LEU A 166 7.50 25.19 10.40
C LEU A 166 7.26 24.73 11.83
N TYR A 167 7.01 23.44 11.99
CA TYR A 167 6.82 22.78 13.27
C TYR A 167 7.77 21.60 13.38
N VAL A 168 8.08 21.23 14.61
CA VAL A 168 8.86 20.03 14.95
C VAL A 168 8.07 19.16 15.93
N LEU A 169 8.16 17.84 15.78
CA LEU A 169 7.46 16.92 16.66
C LEU A 169 8.11 16.87 18.04
N LYS A 170 7.28 16.88 19.07
CA LYS A 170 7.66 16.60 20.45
C LYS A 170 6.79 15.49 21.02
N VAL A 171 7.44 14.44 21.52
CA VAL A 171 6.82 13.26 22.11
C VAL A 171 7.11 13.24 23.61
N THR A 172 6.07 13.10 24.43
CA THR A 172 6.16 13.15 25.89
C THR A 172 5.50 11.96 26.58
N ASP A 173 6.09 11.53 27.70
CA ASP A 173 5.47 10.56 28.59
C ASP A 173 4.25 11.13 29.35
N GLY A 174 3.58 10.30 30.15
CA GLY A 174 2.42 10.71 30.95
C GLY A 174 2.73 11.74 32.05
N GLU A 175 4.01 12.04 32.31
CA GLU A 175 4.48 13.08 33.22
C GLU A 175 4.87 14.37 32.49
N GLY A 176 4.85 14.36 31.15
CA GLY A 176 5.21 15.49 30.28
C GLY A 176 6.71 15.59 30.00
N ASN A 177 7.51 14.58 30.35
CA ASN A 177 8.93 14.55 30.00
C ASN A 177 9.09 14.12 28.55
N VAL A 178 9.99 14.77 27.82
CA VAL A 178 10.32 14.36 26.45
C VAL A 178 10.93 12.96 26.48
N VAL A 179 10.38 12.06 25.66
CA VAL A 179 10.86 10.69 25.52
C VAL A 179 12.15 10.71 24.74
N ALA A 180 13.20 10.11 25.28
CA ALA A 180 14.43 9.88 24.54
C ALA A 180 14.34 8.53 23.81
N ASP A 181 14.74 8.49 22.54
CA ASP A 181 14.61 7.30 21.70
C ASP A 181 15.40 6.07 22.21
N GLU A 182 16.48 6.29 22.97
CA GLU A 182 17.26 5.21 23.62
C GLU A 182 16.50 4.49 24.75
N THR A 183 15.31 4.96 25.14
CA THR A 183 14.59 4.48 26.33
C THR A 183 13.79 3.21 26.08
N GLY A 184 14.39 2.16 25.50
CA GLY A 184 13.86 0.78 25.48
C GLY A 184 12.33 0.68 25.50
N ILE A 185 11.70 1.31 24.51
CA ILE A 185 10.25 1.50 24.47
C ILE A 185 9.61 0.12 24.31
N THR A 186 8.60 -0.16 25.13
CA THR A 186 7.86 -1.43 25.01
C THR A 186 6.77 -1.28 23.96
N GLU A 187 6.61 -2.30 23.12
CA GLU A 187 5.50 -2.44 22.18
C GLU A 187 4.14 -2.18 22.83
N GLY A 188 3.25 -1.47 22.13
CA GLY A 188 1.96 -1.01 22.62
C GLY A 188 2.02 0.17 23.60
N THR A 189 3.19 0.77 23.84
CA THR A 189 3.30 1.99 24.66
C THR A 189 2.87 3.19 23.84
N THR A 190 1.89 3.94 24.37
CA THR A 190 1.41 5.20 23.80
C THR A 190 1.93 6.39 24.59
N PHE A 191 2.49 7.36 23.87
CA PHE A 191 2.96 8.65 24.36
C PHE A 191 2.08 9.78 23.84
N GLY A 192 2.15 10.93 24.51
CA GLY A 192 1.57 12.17 23.97
C GLY A 192 2.45 12.74 22.87
N ALA A 193 1.86 13.31 21.83
CA ALA A 193 2.56 13.99 20.75
C ALA A 193 2.03 15.43 20.60
N GLU A 194 2.92 16.38 20.33
CA GLU A 194 2.55 17.76 20.02
C GLU A 194 3.46 18.34 18.94
N TRP A 195 2.90 19.20 18.09
CA TRP A 195 3.67 19.97 17.12
C TRP A 195 4.10 21.30 17.75
N VAL A 196 5.41 21.49 17.87
CA VAL A 196 5.98 22.72 18.43
C VAL A 196 6.35 23.66 17.30
N LEU A 197 5.75 24.85 17.29
CA LEU A 197 6.06 25.88 16.31
C LEU A 197 7.53 26.29 16.42
N VAL A 198 8.27 26.17 15.33
CA VAL A 198 9.62 26.70 15.18
C VAL A 198 9.49 28.22 15.05
N ASP A 199 9.77 28.94 16.15
CA ASP A 199 9.73 30.41 16.19
C ASP A 199 10.90 30.96 15.36
N GLY A 200 10.70 31.04 14.04
CA GLY A 200 11.69 31.43 13.07
C GLY A 200 11.05 31.97 11.81
N ASN A 201 11.60 33.07 11.29
CA ASN A 201 11.20 33.61 9.99
C ASN A 201 12.33 33.24 9.01
N PRO A 202 12.04 32.71 7.80
CA PRO A 202 13.07 32.55 6.79
C PRO A 202 13.59 33.94 6.42
N LEU A 203 14.71 34.35 7.01
CA LEU A 203 15.29 35.64 6.72
C LEU A 203 15.92 35.59 5.33
N ASN A 204 15.61 36.58 4.48
CA ASN A 204 16.26 36.78 3.17
C ASN A 204 17.81 36.89 3.25
N ASP A 205 18.37 36.98 4.46
CA ASP A 205 19.80 36.99 4.73
C ASP A 205 20.16 35.78 5.62
N LEU A 206 20.88 34.81 5.05
CA LEU A 206 21.45 33.64 5.72
C LEU A 206 22.33 33.97 6.93
N ASN A 207 22.82 35.21 7.04
CA ASN A 207 23.70 35.68 8.13
C ASN A 207 22.99 36.56 9.15
N ALA A 208 21.71 36.86 8.97
CA ALA A 208 20.98 37.67 9.93
C ALA A 208 20.72 36.87 11.21
N VAL A 209 21.20 37.41 12.33
CA VAL A 209 20.87 36.93 13.68
C VAL A 209 19.65 37.72 14.14
N PRO A 210 18.48 37.09 14.33
CA PRO A 210 17.27 37.82 14.70
C PRO A 210 17.41 38.51 16.07
N GLU A 211 16.71 39.63 16.27
CA GLU A 211 16.54 40.21 17.60
C GLU A 211 15.39 39.47 18.32
N GLY A 212 15.68 38.68 19.37
CA GLY A 212 14.66 37.96 20.15
C GLY A 212 14.81 36.44 20.09
N ASN A 213 13.68 35.71 20.17
CA ASN A 213 13.61 34.24 20.10
C ASN A 213 13.53 33.69 18.67
N ALA A 214 13.40 34.57 17.66
CA ALA A 214 13.33 34.16 16.27
C ALA A 214 14.65 33.51 15.82
N ILE A 215 14.57 32.47 14.99
CA ILE A 215 15.74 31.85 14.34
C ILE A 215 15.74 32.01 12.82
N ASN A 216 16.93 31.91 12.23
CA ASN A 216 17.08 31.81 10.79
C ASN A 216 16.95 30.34 10.36
N THR A 217 15.76 29.94 9.94
CA THR A 217 15.47 28.55 9.53
C THR A 217 16.23 28.12 8.27
N LEU A 218 16.85 29.05 7.53
CA LEU A 218 17.68 28.75 6.36
C LEU A 218 19.14 28.42 6.72
N ASN A 219 19.52 28.52 7.99
CA ASN A 219 20.82 28.10 8.50
C ASN A 219 20.65 26.80 9.28
N ALA A 220 21.17 25.69 8.76
CA ALA A 220 20.96 24.37 9.36
C ALA A 220 21.50 24.29 10.80
N GLY A 221 22.65 24.90 11.07
CA GLY A 221 23.20 24.96 12.43
C GLY A 221 22.29 25.72 13.39
N ALA A 222 21.71 26.84 12.95
CA ALA A 222 20.78 27.61 13.79
C ALA A 222 19.44 26.90 14.01
N LEU A 223 18.95 26.15 13.01
CA LEU A 223 17.76 25.32 13.14
C LEU A 223 18.01 24.14 14.10
N SER A 224 19.06 23.36 13.88
CA SER A 224 19.47 22.24 14.75
C SER A 224 19.72 22.71 16.19
N ASP A 225 20.46 23.80 16.41
CA ASP A 225 20.69 24.37 17.75
C ASP A 225 19.38 24.76 18.45
N TRP A 226 18.36 25.18 17.69
CA TRP A 226 17.08 25.59 18.25
C TRP A 226 16.20 24.39 18.59
N VAL A 227 16.04 23.42 17.69
CA VAL A 227 15.18 22.24 17.91
C VAL A 227 15.72 21.39 19.07
N ASN A 228 17.05 21.20 19.11
CA ASN A 228 17.76 20.55 20.21
C ASN A 228 17.86 21.40 21.49
N GLY A 229 17.35 22.62 21.45
CA GLY A 229 17.32 23.53 22.58
C GLY A 229 16.26 23.18 23.63
N SER A 230 16.22 23.99 24.69
CA SER A 230 15.18 23.90 25.71
C SER A 230 14.66 25.27 26.12
N ASP A 231 13.38 25.32 26.47
CA ASP A 231 12.75 26.46 27.10
C ASP A 231 12.54 26.15 28.59
N GLU A 232 13.18 26.92 29.45
CA GLU A 232 13.16 26.71 30.90
C GLU A 232 13.60 25.29 31.34
N GLY A 233 14.42 24.62 30.53
CA GLY A 233 14.89 23.25 30.77
C GLY A 233 13.97 22.15 30.23
N VAL A 234 12.89 22.51 29.53
CA VAL A 234 12.03 21.57 28.80
C VAL A 234 12.48 21.54 27.33
N LEU A 235 12.83 20.36 26.82
CA LEU A 235 13.23 20.18 25.42
C LEU A 235 12.08 20.57 24.46
N ARG A 236 12.46 21.11 23.30
CA ARG A 236 11.50 21.62 22.29
C ARG A 236 11.05 20.56 21.29
N SER A 237 11.92 19.61 20.95
CA SER A 237 11.61 18.49 20.06
C SER A 237 11.94 17.16 20.74
N THR A 238 11.53 16.07 20.09
CA THR A 238 12.12 14.75 20.30
C THR A 238 13.15 14.48 19.21
N ASN A 239 14.37 14.17 19.63
CA ASN A 239 15.45 13.70 18.77
C ASN A 239 15.40 12.16 18.75
N PHE A 240 15.28 11.61 17.54
CA PHE A 240 15.30 10.19 17.27
C PHE A 240 16.66 9.79 16.70
N THR A 241 17.08 8.54 16.93
CA THR A 241 18.38 8.07 16.44
C THR A 241 18.39 7.98 14.92
N ASP A 242 17.25 7.61 14.33
CA ASP A 242 17.04 7.55 12.90
C ASP A 242 15.52 7.51 12.59
N PHE A 243 15.13 8.01 11.43
CA PHE A 243 13.79 7.78 10.89
C PHE A 243 13.93 7.25 9.47
N GLY A 244 13.31 6.08 9.24
CA GLY A 244 13.20 5.52 7.90
C GLY A 244 12.00 6.11 7.18
N GLY A 245 11.09 5.23 6.76
CA GLY A 245 9.86 5.55 6.05
C GLY A 245 8.81 6.26 6.90
N LEU A 246 8.03 7.07 6.22
CA LEU A 246 6.93 7.89 6.70
C LEU A 246 5.80 7.82 5.66
N THR A 247 4.60 7.46 6.09
CA THR A 247 3.42 7.42 5.22
C THR A 247 2.16 7.83 5.99
N GLU A 248 1.14 8.27 5.26
CA GLU A 248 -0.20 8.54 5.79
C GLU A 248 -1.11 7.34 5.50
N ASP A 249 -2.04 7.04 6.40
CA ASP A 249 -3.11 6.08 6.12
C ASP A 249 -4.17 6.72 5.20
N PRO A 250 -4.41 6.19 3.99
CA PRO A 250 -5.40 6.75 3.08
C PRO A 250 -6.85 6.58 3.58
N ASN A 251 -7.09 5.64 4.50
CA ASN A 251 -8.40 5.33 5.08
C ASN A 251 -8.63 5.98 6.45
N ASP A 252 -7.56 6.36 7.14
CA ASP A 252 -7.57 7.19 8.34
C ASP A 252 -6.50 8.29 8.25
N THR A 253 -6.83 9.35 7.54
CA THR A 253 -5.98 10.51 7.27
C THR A 253 -5.57 11.32 8.52
N SER A 254 -6.03 10.90 9.70
CA SER A 254 -5.56 11.38 10.99
C SER A 254 -4.35 10.59 11.53
N SER A 255 -3.97 9.51 10.84
CA SER A 255 -2.98 8.51 11.23
C SER A 255 -1.81 8.46 10.25
N PHE A 256 -0.59 8.43 10.80
CA PHE A 256 0.66 8.36 10.07
C PHE A 256 1.53 7.24 10.62
N TYR A 257 2.13 6.46 9.74
CA TYR A 257 3.08 5.42 10.11
C TYR A 257 4.50 5.88 9.84
N VAL A 258 5.38 5.65 10.81
CA VAL A 258 6.80 6.01 10.75
C VAL A 258 7.64 4.83 11.18
N THR A 259 8.66 4.47 10.44
CA THR A 259 9.68 3.52 10.91
C THR A 259 10.82 4.26 11.58
N GLY A 260 11.34 3.68 12.66
CA GLY A 260 12.50 4.19 13.37
C GLY A 260 13.27 3.03 14.03
N PRO A 261 14.30 3.34 14.84
CA PRO A 261 15.29 2.38 15.30
C PRO A 261 14.74 1.29 16.22
N ASN A 262 13.60 1.51 16.87
CA ASN A 262 12.94 0.49 17.68
C ASN A 262 11.78 -0.22 16.97
N GLY A 263 11.39 0.23 15.77
CA GLY A 263 10.37 -0.42 14.94
C GLY A 263 9.37 0.54 14.31
N LEU A 264 8.13 0.08 14.20
CA LEU A 264 7.04 0.78 13.52
C LEU A 264 6.23 1.58 14.54
N TYR A 265 6.06 2.87 14.29
CA TYR A 265 5.28 3.78 15.11
C TYR A 265 4.03 4.24 14.37
N ASN A 266 2.96 4.47 15.13
CA ASN A 266 1.79 5.20 14.67
C ASN A 266 1.69 6.54 15.39
N LEU A 267 1.64 7.60 14.59
CA LEU A 267 1.41 8.98 14.98
C LEU A 267 -0.01 9.38 14.58
N THR A 268 -0.86 9.64 15.57
CA THR A 268 -2.27 10.01 15.35
C THR A 268 -2.57 11.39 15.89
N PHE A 269 -3.25 12.23 15.11
CA PHE A 269 -3.77 13.52 15.56
C PHE A 269 -5.29 13.56 15.43
N ALA A 270 -5.94 14.59 15.97
CA ALA A 270 -7.37 14.77 15.73
C ALA A 270 -7.62 15.15 14.26
N ASP A 271 -8.66 14.55 13.65
CA ASP A 271 -9.26 15.03 12.40
C ASP A 271 -9.83 16.44 12.64
N SER A 272 -9.01 17.44 12.29
CA SER A 272 -9.22 18.86 12.54
C SER A 272 -8.62 19.65 11.39
N PRO A 273 -9.23 20.79 10.99
CA PRO A 273 -8.64 21.66 9.97
C PRO A 273 -7.32 22.32 10.41
N THR A 274 -6.99 22.28 11.70
CA THR A 274 -5.74 22.82 12.28
C THR A 274 -5.11 21.79 13.22
N PRO A 275 -4.77 20.60 12.71
CA PRO A 275 -4.30 19.44 13.49
C PRO A 275 -3.01 19.76 14.26
N TYR A 276 -2.20 20.67 13.72
CA TYR A 276 -0.95 21.17 14.25
C TYR A 276 -1.09 22.01 15.52
N THR A 277 -2.33 22.22 15.98
CA THR A 277 -2.64 22.86 17.26
C THR A 277 -3.23 21.89 18.28
N GLU A 278 -3.50 20.65 17.88
CA GLU A 278 -4.14 19.63 18.70
C GLU A 278 -3.09 18.67 19.26
N ALA A 279 -3.38 18.08 20.42
CA ALA A 279 -2.56 17.00 20.97
C ALA A 279 -2.83 15.70 20.20
N GLY A 280 -1.76 14.98 19.91
CA GLY A 280 -1.79 13.66 19.27
C GLY A 280 -1.26 12.56 20.19
N THR A 281 -1.10 11.38 19.60
CA THR A 281 -0.50 10.21 20.23
C THR A 281 0.61 9.65 19.36
N PHE A 282 1.65 9.12 20.00
CA PHE A 282 2.74 8.40 19.35
C PHE A 282 2.87 7.02 19.98
N THR A 283 2.58 5.97 19.23
CA THR A 283 2.52 4.59 19.74
C THR A 283 3.52 3.71 19.01
N LEU A 284 4.36 2.97 19.74
CA LEU A 284 5.17 1.90 19.15
C LEU A 284 4.25 0.70 18.89
N LEU A 285 3.97 0.42 17.62
CA LEU A 285 3.08 -0.67 17.21
C LEU A 285 3.81 -2.01 17.16
N ALA A 286 4.93 -2.05 16.45
CA ALA A 286 5.69 -3.27 16.23
C ALA A 286 7.17 -3.05 16.54
N THR A 287 7.80 -3.99 17.25
CA THR A 287 9.27 -3.99 17.42
C THR A 287 9.96 -4.61 16.21
N GLY A 288 11.00 -3.96 15.69
CA GLY A 288 11.69 -4.43 14.50
C GLY A 288 12.75 -3.46 13.98
N ASP A 289 13.50 -3.91 12.98
CA ASP A 289 14.50 -3.11 12.28
C ASP A 289 13.95 -2.76 10.91
N PHE A 290 12.98 -1.84 10.88
CA PHE A 290 12.23 -1.46 9.68
C PHE A 290 12.80 -0.20 9.04
N ASP A 291 12.98 -0.25 7.72
CA ASP A 291 13.52 0.85 6.93
C ASP A 291 12.43 1.67 6.25
N SER A 292 11.40 1.00 5.74
CA SER A 292 10.33 1.67 4.99
C SER A 292 8.95 1.18 5.38
N VAL A 293 7.95 2.02 5.14
CA VAL A 293 6.53 1.74 5.38
C VAL A 293 5.67 2.39 4.30
N VAL A 294 4.63 1.67 3.88
CA VAL A 294 3.52 2.17 3.04
C VAL A 294 2.21 1.65 3.61
N VAL A 295 1.12 2.37 3.38
CA VAL A 295 -0.23 1.88 3.62
C VAL A 295 -0.93 1.81 2.28
N ASP A 296 -1.52 0.67 1.96
CA ASP A 296 -2.27 0.51 0.72
C ASP A 296 -3.67 1.13 0.79
N ASP A 297 -4.35 1.18 -0.35
CA ASP A 297 -5.72 1.70 -0.46
C ASP A 297 -6.75 0.91 0.38
N ASP A 298 -6.44 -0.32 0.82
CA ASP A 298 -7.25 -1.13 1.73
C ASP A 298 -6.93 -0.87 3.23
N GLY A 299 -5.94 -0.03 3.52
CA GLY A 299 -5.51 0.30 4.89
C GLY A 299 -4.52 -0.70 5.48
N GLN A 300 -3.96 -1.62 4.69
CA GLN A 300 -2.95 -2.56 5.17
C GLN A 300 -1.60 -1.87 5.26
N VAL A 301 -0.97 -1.99 6.42
CA VAL A 301 0.37 -1.45 6.66
C VAL A 301 1.39 -2.46 6.16
N ILE A 302 2.26 -2.04 5.26
CA ILE A 302 3.34 -2.86 4.71
C ILE A 302 4.66 -2.23 5.13
N VAL A 303 5.52 -3.04 5.76
CA VAL A 303 6.85 -2.63 6.21
C VAL A 303 7.94 -3.42 5.50
N GLN A 304 9.10 -2.81 5.30
CA GLN A 304 10.31 -3.50 4.89
C GLN A 304 11.36 -3.45 6.00
N ASP A 305 12.03 -4.57 6.24
CA ASP A 305 13.17 -4.63 7.15
C ASP A 305 14.50 -4.30 6.47
N ASN A 306 15.51 -3.94 7.26
CA ASN A 306 16.87 -3.69 6.80
C ASN A 306 17.55 -4.90 6.11
N ALA A 307 16.99 -6.10 6.26
CA ALA A 307 17.46 -7.31 5.59
C ALA A 307 16.76 -7.55 4.24
N GLY A 308 15.89 -6.63 3.79
CA GLY A 308 15.15 -6.70 2.53
C GLY A 308 13.89 -7.58 2.58
N GLY A 309 13.45 -8.01 3.76
CA GLY A 309 12.17 -8.67 3.97
C GLY A 309 11.01 -7.68 3.90
N SER A 310 9.91 -8.03 3.23
CA SER A 310 8.68 -7.23 3.21
C SER A 310 7.56 -7.97 3.94
N PHE A 311 6.79 -7.26 4.76
CA PHE A 311 5.77 -7.85 5.62
C PHE A 311 4.51 -6.99 5.60
N ILE A 312 3.35 -7.66 5.60
CA ILE A 312 2.08 -7.06 6.00
C ILE A 312 2.06 -7.08 7.52
N TYR A 313 1.84 -5.93 8.13
CA TYR A 313 1.61 -5.80 9.56
C TYR A 313 0.11 -5.75 9.82
N ASP A 314 -0.41 -6.80 10.45
CA ASP A 314 -1.77 -6.85 10.99
C ASP A 314 -1.76 -6.19 12.37
N ILE A 315 -2.31 -4.97 12.44
CA ILE A 315 -2.36 -4.16 13.66
C ILE A 315 -3.23 -4.82 14.74
N GLU A 316 -4.33 -5.47 14.36
CA GLU A 316 -5.26 -6.07 15.32
C GLU A 316 -4.70 -7.36 15.92
N ALA A 317 -4.10 -8.20 15.07
CA ALA A 317 -3.49 -9.44 15.49
C ALA A 317 -2.09 -9.23 16.11
N ASP A 318 -1.48 -8.07 15.88
CA ASP A 318 -0.09 -7.76 16.21
C ASP A 318 0.87 -8.81 15.62
N THR A 319 0.75 -9.01 14.30
CA THR A 319 1.55 -10.02 13.59
C THR A 319 2.11 -9.52 12.27
N LEU A 320 3.34 -9.94 11.96
CA LEU A 320 3.97 -9.73 10.66
C LEU A 320 3.81 -10.97 9.79
N THR A 321 3.10 -10.81 8.68
CA THR A 321 2.96 -11.86 7.66
C THR A 321 3.87 -11.52 6.49
N PRO A 322 4.75 -12.43 6.04
CA PRO A 322 5.58 -12.17 4.86
C PRO A 322 4.71 -11.78 3.65
N PHE A 323 4.92 -10.56 3.16
CA PHE A 323 4.19 -9.98 2.03
C PHE A 323 4.59 -10.65 0.71
N VAL A 324 5.82 -11.18 0.66
CA VAL A 324 6.37 -11.94 -0.46
C VAL A 324 7.06 -13.18 0.10
N GLN A 325 6.80 -14.37 -0.45
CA GLN A 325 7.84 -15.40 -0.47
C GLN A 325 8.92 -14.86 -1.39
N ALA A 326 9.86 -14.05 -0.86
CA ALA A 326 10.97 -13.57 -1.66
C ALA A 326 11.53 -14.78 -2.44
N ASN A 327 11.68 -14.63 -3.76
CA ASN A 327 12.58 -15.50 -4.50
C ASN A 327 13.96 -15.34 -3.84
N GLN A 328 14.25 -16.18 -2.84
CA GLN A 328 15.55 -16.33 -2.17
C GLN A 328 16.62 -16.89 -3.13
N GLU A 329 16.50 -16.69 -4.44
CA GLU A 329 17.49 -17.12 -5.43
C GLU A 329 18.37 -15.97 -5.93
N GLY A 330 18.54 -14.95 -5.08
CA GLY A 330 19.60 -13.95 -5.17
C GLY A 330 20.74 -14.17 -4.18
N ILE A 331 20.93 -15.39 -3.67
CA ILE A 331 22.07 -15.72 -2.82
C ILE A 331 23.32 -15.74 -3.71
N ASP A 332 24.17 -14.73 -3.58
CA ASP A 332 25.58 -14.80 -3.97
C ASP A 332 26.15 -16.13 -3.43
N PRO A 333 26.87 -16.97 -4.20
CA PRO A 333 27.34 -18.29 -3.76
C PRO A 333 28.13 -18.28 -2.44
N ASP A 334 28.58 -17.10 -2.02
CA ASP A 334 29.38 -16.85 -0.83
C ASP A 334 28.56 -16.44 0.42
N GLY A 335 27.22 -16.39 0.32
CA GLY A 335 26.31 -16.30 1.49
C GLY A 335 26.23 -14.92 2.15
N THR A 336 26.66 -13.85 1.47
CA THR A 336 26.47 -12.46 1.93
C THR A 336 25.37 -11.84 1.09
N PRO A 337 24.25 -11.34 1.65
CA PRO A 337 23.22 -10.68 0.86
C PRO A 337 23.82 -9.37 0.29
N PRO A 338 23.93 -9.22 -1.05
CA PRO A 338 24.59 -8.05 -1.64
C PRO A 338 23.64 -6.88 -1.91
N TRP A 339 22.36 -7.01 -1.56
CA TRP A 339 21.30 -6.08 -1.97
C TRP A 339 20.58 -5.51 -0.74
N ALA A 340 20.57 -4.19 -0.61
CA ALA A 340 19.64 -3.48 0.25
C ALA A 340 18.43 -3.10 -0.62
N ILE A 341 17.23 -3.28 -0.08
CA ILE A 341 16.00 -2.78 -0.69
C ILE A 341 15.61 -1.56 0.13
N GLU A 342 15.56 -0.40 -0.51
CA GLU A 342 15.22 0.88 0.11
C GLU A 342 13.99 1.46 -0.59
N GLY A 343 13.04 1.93 0.22
CA GLY A 343 11.77 2.50 -0.23
C GLY A 343 10.77 1.46 -0.75
N ILE A 344 9.50 1.65 -0.38
CA ILE A 344 8.36 0.94 -0.96
C ILE A 344 7.28 1.96 -1.29
N THR A 345 6.85 2.00 -2.55
CA THR A 345 5.81 2.92 -3.02
C THR A 345 4.71 2.12 -3.71
N GLU A 346 3.45 2.37 -3.39
CA GLU A 346 2.34 1.82 -4.17
C GLU A 346 2.21 2.58 -5.51
N VAL A 347 2.15 1.84 -6.61
CA VAL A 347 2.14 2.37 -7.99
C VAL A 347 0.73 2.69 -8.47
N ASP A 348 -0.31 2.39 -7.68
CA ASP A 348 -1.68 2.36 -8.16
C ASP A 348 -2.72 2.93 -7.19
N GLY A 349 -2.78 4.26 -7.05
CA GLY A 349 -3.88 4.93 -6.35
C GLY A 349 -5.07 5.30 -7.25
N ASN A 350 -5.29 4.61 -8.39
CA ASN A 350 -6.34 5.01 -9.33
C ASN A 350 -6.96 3.90 -10.22
N PHE A 351 -6.78 2.62 -9.90
CA PHE A 351 -7.47 1.51 -10.58
C PHE A 351 -8.39 0.72 -9.62
N ASP A 352 -9.59 1.28 -9.36
CA ASP A 352 -10.77 0.63 -8.74
C ASP A 352 -11.22 -0.71 -9.39
N ASP A 353 -10.51 -1.25 -10.39
CA ASP A 353 -11.01 -2.33 -11.26
C ASP A 353 -10.28 -3.68 -11.14
N THR A 354 -9.22 -3.82 -10.32
CA THR A 354 -8.52 -5.14 -10.20
C THR A 354 -8.24 -5.65 -8.79
N GLY A 355 -8.37 -4.85 -7.72
CA GLY A 355 -8.09 -5.29 -6.34
C GLY A 355 -6.67 -5.83 -6.15
N LEU A 356 -5.71 -5.28 -6.90
CA LEU A 356 -4.32 -5.72 -6.97
C LEU A 356 -3.43 -4.47 -6.87
N SER A 357 -2.92 -4.19 -5.67
CA SER A 357 -1.87 -3.19 -5.47
C SER A 357 -0.58 -3.64 -6.13
N ALA A 358 0.26 -2.72 -6.58
CA ALA A 358 1.60 -3.04 -7.06
C ALA A 358 2.60 -2.10 -6.39
N TYR A 359 3.69 -2.65 -5.88
CA TYR A 359 4.65 -1.90 -5.08
C TYR A 359 6.00 -1.82 -5.78
N LEU A 360 6.60 -0.65 -5.67
CA LEU A 360 7.88 -0.30 -6.26
C LEU A 360 8.92 -0.19 -5.16
N SER A 361 9.99 -0.97 -5.25
CA SER A 361 11.13 -0.83 -4.36
C SER A 361 12.40 -0.52 -5.13
N THR A 362 13.27 0.33 -4.57
CA THR A 362 14.61 0.52 -5.13
C THR A 362 15.55 -0.51 -4.51
N VAL A 363 16.34 -1.18 -5.34
CA VAL A 363 17.32 -2.17 -4.88
C VAL A 363 18.71 -1.63 -5.14
N SER A 364 19.46 -1.34 -4.08
CA SER A 364 20.85 -0.87 -4.15
C SER A 364 21.82 -2.03 -3.88
N ALA A 365 22.84 -2.18 -4.72
CA ALA A 365 23.88 -3.19 -4.54
C ALA A 365 24.98 -2.63 -3.63
N ASN A 366 24.94 -2.96 -2.34
CA ASN A 366 25.81 -2.36 -1.32
C ASN A 366 27.28 -2.86 -1.33
N SER A 367 27.72 -3.65 -2.32
CA SER A 367 29.06 -4.28 -2.23
C SER A 367 29.84 -4.54 -3.52
N LEU A 368 29.44 -3.98 -4.67
CA LEU A 368 30.28 -4.07 -5.88
C LEU A 368 31.31 -2.93 -5.84
N GLY A 369 32.54 -3.26 -5.45
CA GLY A 369 33.63 -2.29 -5.27
C GLY A 369 33.79 -1.30 -6.44
N GLU A 370 34.17 -0.06 -6.10
CA GLU A 370 34.20 1.21 -6.86
C GLU A 370 34.62 1.20 -8.35
N GLU A 371 35.11 0.09 -8.89
CA GLU A 371 35.71 0.00 -10.23
C GLU A 371 34.88 -0.81 -11.25
N THR A 372 33.76 -1.41 -10.87
CA THR A 372 33.02 -2.26 -11.83
C THR A 372 31.50 -2.20 -11.65
N LEU A 373 30.86 -1.60 -12.66
CA LEU A 373 29.42 -1.45 -12.88
C LEU A 373 28.83 -0.22 -12.17
N GLY A 374 28.24 0.67 -12.97
CA GLY A 374 27.49 1.80 -12.45
C GLY A 374 26.42 1.32 -11.47
N VAL A 375 26.32 2.00 -10.34
CA VAL A 375 25.24 1.92 -9.36
C VAL A 375 23.90 2.15 -10.07
N GLY A 376 23.38 1.11 -10.71
CA GLY A 376 22.04 1.08 -11.26
C GLY A 376 21.13 0.50 -10.21
N GLY A 377 20.38 1.35 -9.52
CA GLY A 377 19.27 0.89 -8.69
C GLY A 377 18.35 0.01 -9.55
N GLN A 378 18.07 -1.21 -9.10
CA GLN A 378 17.10 -2.06 -9.77
C GLN A 378 15.71 -1.72 -9.22
N LEU A 379 14.76 -1.52 -10.13
CA LEU A 379 13.38 -1.26 -9.80
C LEU A 379 12.64 -2.58 -9.65
N LEU A 380 12.24 -2.95 -8.43
CA LEU A 380 11.49 -4.17 -8.18
C LEU A 380 10.00 -3.84 -8.16
N LEU A 381 9.26 -4.35 -9.14
CA LEU A 381 7.80 -4.37 -9.09
C LEU A 381 7.37 -5.63 -8.35
N THR A 382 6.88 -5.48 -7.13
CA THR A 382 6.25 -6.56 -6.38
C THR A 382 4.74 -6.40 -6.51
N THR A 383 4.09 -7.34 -7.19
CA THR A 383 2.66 -7.54 -7.00
C THR A 383 2.51 -8.43 -5.77
N PRO A 384 1.60 -8.14 -4.83
CA PRO A 384 1.27 -9.09 -3.79
C PRO A 384 0.98 -10.40 -4.49
N THR A 385 1.73 -11.44 -4.14
CA THR A 385 1.15 -12.77 -4.16
C THR A 385 0.13 -12.76 -3.04
N ALA A 386 -1.02 -12.12 -3.29
CA ALA A 386 -2.24 -12.62 -2.70
C ALA A 386 -2.22 -14.09 -3.12
N GLU A 387 -1.89 -14.99 -2.20
CA GLU A 387 -2.49 -16.31 -2.32
C GLU A 387 -3.97 -15.98 -2.38
N SER A 388 -4.51 -16.02 -3.60
CA SER A 388 -5.92 -15.83 -3.83
C SER A 388 -6.59 -16.64 -2.74
N ARG A 389 -7.33 -15.97 -1.85
CA ARG A 389 -8.08 -16.64 -0.78
C ARG A 389 -8.92 -17.80 -1.35
N PHE A 390 -9.25 -17.70 -2.65
CA PHE A 390 -9.66 -18.79 -3.53
C PHE A 390 -8.46 -19.58 -4.08
N ASP A 391 -7.99 -20.53 -3.27
CA ASP A 391 -6.83 -21.38 -3.54
C ASP A 391 -7.19 -22.73 -4.18
N THR A 392 -8.49 -23.03 -4.29
CA THR A 392 -8.98 -24.34 -4.69
C THR A 392 -9.79 -24.26 -5.97
N GLU A 393 -9.20 -24.69 -7.08
CA GLU A 393 -9.92 -24.88 -8.35
C GLU A 393 -10.89 -26.08 -8.24
N LEU A 394 -12.17 -25.84 -8.52
CA LEU A 394 -13.21 -26.87 -8.54
C LEU A 394 -13.61 -27.23 -9.96
N PHE A 395 -13.64 -28.52 -10.23
CA PHE A 395 -14.05 -29.10 -11.50
C PHE A 395 -15.47 -29.62 -11.41
N ARG A 396 -16.23 -29.48 -12.50
CA ARG A 396 -17.59 -30.01 -12.62
C ARG A 396 -17.57 -31.41 -13.23
N PHE A 397 -18.13 -32.37 -12.49
CA PHE A 397 -18.25 -33.77 -12.91
C PHE A 397 -19.73 -34.14 -13.05
N GLN A 398 -20.15 -34.55 -14.24
CA GLN A 398 -21.50 -35.03 -14.50
C GLN A 398 -21.60 -36.54 -14.25
N SER A 399 -22.62 -36.98 -13.53
CA SER A 399 -22.91 -38.40 -13.31
C SER A 399 -23.32 -39.11 -14.62
N THR A 400 -22.73 -40.27 -14.90
CA THR A 400 -23.10 -41.10 -16.06
C THR A 400 -24.35 -41.95 -15.81
N SER A 401 -24.70 -42.21 -14.55
CA SER A 401 -25.87 -42.99 -14.15
C SER A 401 -27.14 -42.14 -14.06
N THR A 402 -26.99 -40.87 -13.66
CA THR A 402 -28.09 -39.89 -13.60
C THR A 402 -27.69 -38.61 -14.34
N PRO A 403 -27.87 -38.54 -15.66
CA PRO A 403 -27.55 -37.36 -16.44
C PRO A 403 -28.24 -36.10 -15.89
N GLY A 404 -27.49 -34.99 -15.84
CA GLY A 404 -27.93 -33.74 -15.23
C GLY A 404 -27.70 -33.64 -13.73
N SER A 405 -27.15 -34.69 -13.09
CA SER A 405 -26.65 -34.65 -11.71
C SER A 405 -25.16 -34.34 -11.70
N TYR A 406 -24.76 -33.35 -10.90
CA TYR A 406 -23.41 -32.78 -10.93
C TYR A 406 -22.73 -32.87 -9.57
N LEU A 407 -21.42 -33.12 -9.58
CA LEU A 407 -20.52 -33.06 -8.44
C LEU A 407 -19.44 -32.02 -8.72
N PHE A 408 -19.19 -31.14 -7.75
CA PHE A 408 -18.06 -30.22 -7.77
C PHE A 408 -16.99 -30.75 -6.83
N ALA A 409 -15.77 -30.90 -7.35
CA ALA A 409 -14.63 -31.45 -6.60
C ALA A 409 -13.32 -30.79 -7.04
N GLY A 410 -12.43 -30.54 -6.08
CA GLY A 410 -11.11 -29.97 -6.30
C GLY A 410 -10.00 -30.90 -5.83
N GLY A 411 -8.74 -30.48 -6.06
CA GLY A 411 -7.54 -31.11 -5.52
C GLY A 411 -7.50 -32.65 -5.64
N SER A 412 -7.24 -33.32 -4.51
CA SER A 412 -7.12 -34.78 -4.47
C SER A 412 -8.43 -35.53 -4.74
N GLU A 413 -9.59 -34.92 -4.47
CA GLU A 413 -10.89 -35.53 -4.77
C GLU A 413 -11.13 -35.60 -6.28
N ALA A 414 -10.90 -34.49 -7.00
CA ALA A 414 -10.99 -34.46 -8.46
C ALA A 414 -10.06 -35.49 -9.10
N GLN A 415 -8.81 -35.57 -8.61
CA GLN A 415 -7.86 -36.56 -9.11
C GLN A 415 -8.33 -38.01 -8.85
N ASN A 416 -8.84 -38.29 -7.66
CA ASN A 416 -9.39 -39.60 -7.33
C ASN A 416 -10.60 -39.98 -8.21
N ILE A 417 -11.45 -39.01 -8.57
CA ILE A 417 -12.57 -39.24 -9.51
C ILE A 417 -12.04 -39.62 -10.90
N ARG A 418 -11.05 -38.89 -11.42
CA ARG A 418 -10.42 -39.21 -12.71
C ARG A 418 -9.82 -40.62 -12.73
N ASP A 419 -9.10 -40.97 -11.66
CA ASP A 419 -8.36 -42.24 -11.60
C ASP A 419 -9.26 -43.46 -11.34
N ASN A 420 -10.26 -43.30 -10.47
CA ASN A 420 -11.02 -44.44 -9.93
C ASN A 420 -12.51 -44.46 -10.32
N PHE A 421 -13.06 -43.34 -10.81
CA PHE A 421 -14.50 -43.18 -11.05
C PHE A 421 -14.85 -42.61 -12.43
N SER A 422 -13.92 -42.66 -13.39
CA SER A 422 -14.16 -42.22 -14.79
C SER A 422 -15.25 -42.99 -15.55
N GLY A 423 -15.66 -44.17 -15.04
CA GLY A 423 -16.84 -44.88 -15.55
C GLY A 423 -18.18 -44.34 -15.01
N SER A 424 -18.15 -43.65 -13.86
CA SER A 424 -19.31 -43.12 -13.15
C SER A 424 -19.51 -41.63 -13.34
N PHE A 425 -18.46 -40.91 -13.74
CA PHE A 425 -18.48 -39.47 -13.95
C PHE A 425 -17.76 -39.08 -15.23
N THR A 426 -18.30 -38.07 -15.92
CA THR A 426 -17.66 -37.35 -17.02
C THR A 426 -17.29 -35.95 -16.55
N GLU A 427 -16.02 -35.58 -16.65
CA GLU A 427 -15.56 -34.23 -16.33
C GLU A 427 -15.92 -33.25 -17.45
N GLU A 428 -16.51 -32.12 -17.09
CA GLU A 428 -16.86 -31.03 -18.02
C GLU A 428 -15.81 -29.91 -18.04
N GLY A 429 -14.94 -29.85 -17.02
CA GLY A 429 -13.84 -28.88 -16.92
C GLY A 429 -13.86 -28.11 -15.60
N SER A 430 -13.01 -27.09 -15.55
CA SER A 430 -12.99 -26.12 -14.44
C SER A 430 -14.29 -25.33 -14.39
N ALA A 431 -14.82 -25.14 -13.19
CA ALA A 431 -16.08 -24.46 -12.96
C ALA A 431 -15.90 -23.09 -12.29
N PHE A 432 -15.15 -23.06 -11.18
CA PHE A 432 -14.85 -21.86 -10.40
C PHE A 432 -13.73 -22.17 -9.39
N THR A 433 -13.14 -21.14 -8.80
CA THR A 433 -12.24 -21.25 -7.65
C THR A 433 -12.99 -20.93 -6.35
N ALA A 434 -12.66 -21.70 -5.31
CA ALA A 434 -13.24 -21.62 -3.98
C ALA A 434 -12.12 -21.50 -2.93
N ALA A 435 -12.46 -21.01 -1.74
CA ALA A 435 -11.53 -20.95 -0.62
C ALA A 435 -11.53 -22.25 0.17
N SER A 436 -10.34 -22.76 0.53
CA SER A 436 -10.19 -23.94 1.40
C SER A 436 -10.35 -23.62 2.88
N GLN A 437 -10.23 -22.35 3.28
CA GLN A 437 -10.31 -21.86 4.66
C GLN A 437 -11.45 -20.84 4.85
N ALA A 438 -11.91 -20.69 6.09
CA ALA A 438 -12.92 -19.70 6.45
C ALA A 438 -12.35 -18.26 6.36
N GLY A 439 -13.22 -17.27 6.14
CA GLY A 439 -12.88 -15.84 6.12
C GLY A 439 -14.10 -14.99 6.45
N GLU A 440 -13.91 -13.71 6.79
CA GLU A 440 -14.98 -12.84 7.31
C GLU A 440 -16.16 -12.65 6.35
N ASP A 441 -15.90 -12.63 5.03
CA ASP A 441 -16.94 -12.47 4.00
C ASP A 441 -17.31 -13.78 3.27
N LEU A 442 -16.82 -14.92 3.79
CA LEU A 442 -17.01 -16.21 3.15
C LEU A 442 -18.07 -17.05 3.87
N SER A 443 -18.99 -17.59 3.08
CA SER A 443 -20.01 -18.53 3.49
C SER A 443 -19.54 -19.97 3.27
N ALA A 444 -19.70 -20.81 4.30
CA ALA A 444 -19.45 -22.24 4.20
C ALA A 444 -20.55 -22.94 3.37
N LEU A 445 -20.14 -23.74 2.38
CA LEU A 445 -21.04 -24.66 1.68
C LEU A 445 -20.82 -26.10 2.11
N TYR A 446 -21.93 -26.80 2.31
CA TYR A 446 -21.96 -28.20 2.72
C TYR A 446 -22.51 -29.07 1.60
N ARG A 447 -21.93 -30.26 1.43
CA ARG A 447 -22.37 -31.22 0.42
C ARG A 447 -23.23 -32.30 1.04
N PHE A 448 -24.43 -32.47 0.50
CA PHE A 448 -25.29 -33.62 0.77
C PHE A 448 -25.32 -34.56 -0.42
N ARG A 449 -25.42 -35.85 -0.14
CA ARG A 449 -25.71 -36.88 -1.14
C ARG A 449 -27.06 -37.52 -0.82
N SER A 450 -27.97 -37.50 -1.78
CA SER A 450 -29.25 -38.20 -1.69
C SER A 450 -29.09 -39.72 -1.73
N ASN A 451 -30.10 -40.46 -1.29
CA ASN A 451 -30.17 -41.92 -1.39
C ASN A 451 -30.08 -42.43 -2.85
N GLN A 452 -30.44 -41.59 -3.82
CA GLN A 452 -30.34 -41.85 -5.25
C GLN A 452 -28.97 -41.52 -5.84
N GLY A 453 -28.05 -40.97 -5.03
CA GLY A 453 -26.68 -40.65 -5.44
C GLY A 453 -26.50 -39.26 -6.05
N ASN A 454 -27.53 -38.40 -6.02
CA ASN A 454 -27.44 -37.01 -6.47
C ASN A 454 -26.89 -36.09 -5.39
N TYR A 455 -26.19 -35.04 -5.80
CA TYR A 455 -25.53 -34.09 -4.91
C TYR A 455 -26.30 -32.78 -4.79
N LEU A 456 -26.20 -32.18 -3.62
CA LEU A 456 -26.79 -30.88 -3.29
C LEU A 456 -25.77 -30.09 -2.46
N LEU A 457 -25.53 -28.83 -2.84
CA LEU A 457 -24.75 -27.87 -2.09
C LEU A 457 -25.69 -26.89 -1.37
N VAL A 458 -25.48 -26.70 -0.08
CA VAL A 458 -26.32 -25.85 0.77
C VAL A 458 -25.49 -25.02 1.74
N GLY A 459 -25.99 -23.85 2.09
CA GLY A 459 -25.44 -23.05 3.18
C GLY A 459 -25.77 -23.65 4.56
N GLU A 460 -25.17 -23.08 5.61
CA GLU A 460 -25.31 -23.57 6.98
C GLU A 460 -26.76 -23.66 7.49
N ALA A 461 -27.57 -22.62 7.25
CA ALA A 461 -28.96 -22.62 7.71
C ALA A 461 -29.79 -23.74 7.05
N GLU A 462 -29.58 -24.00 5.76
CA GLU A 462 -30.28 -25.06 5.03
C GLU A 462 -29.73 -26.46 5.38
N ARG A 463 -28.42 -26.59 5.64
CA ARG A 463 -27.83 -27.81 6.24
C ARG A 463 -28.57 -28.19 7.51
N ASP A 464 -28.74 -27.24 8.42
CA ASP A 464 -29.41 -27.49 9.71
C ASP A 464 -30.90 -27.80 9.52
N ALA A 465 -31.57 -27.14 8.58
CA ALA A 465 -32.96 -27.45 8.25
C ALA A 465 -33.11 -28.90 7.73
N ILE A 466 -32.24 -29.35 6.83
CA ILE A 466 -32.25 -30.71 6.27
C ILE A 466 -31.99 -31.76 7.37
N LEU A 467 -31.03 -31.51 8.26
CA LEU A 467 -30.69 -32.45 9.33
C LEU A 467 -31.78 -32.55 10.40
N ASN A 468 -32.53 -31.48 10.65
CA ASN A 468 -33.55 -31.42 11.69
C ASN A 468 -34.95 -31.85 11.22
N ASP A 469 -35.20 -31.95 9.91
CA ASP A 469 -36.46 -32.48 9.36
C ASP A 469 -36.36 -34.01 9.15
N PRO A 470 -37.13 -34.82 9.88
CA PRO A 470 -37.10 -36.29 9.73
C PRO A 470 -37.41 -36.80 8.31
N ASN A 471 -38.11 -36.01 7.48
CA ASN A 471 -38.40 -36.38 6.10
C ASN A 471 -37.19 -36.18 5.18
N PHE A 472 -36.31 -35.22 5.49
CA PHE A 472 -35.13 -34.93 4.69
C PHE A 472 -33.87 -35.62 5.23
N SER A 473 -33.73 -35.73 6.55
CA SER A 473 -32.59 -36.39 7.20
C SER A 473 -32.52 -37.90 6.90
N GLY A 474 -33.63 -38.51 6.46
CA GLY A 474 -33.68 -39.90 5.98
C GLY A 474 -33.38 -40.07 4.49
N GLU A 475 -33.45 -38.99 3.70
CA GLU A 475 -33.25 -38.99 2.24
C GLU A 475 -31.88 -38.47 1.81
N TYR A 476 -31.23 -37.68 2.67
CA TYR A 476 -29.93 -37.07 2.42
C TYR A 476 -28.90 -37.46 3.49
N THR A 477 -27.70 -37.80 3.04
CA THR A 477 -26.53 -38.01 3.89
C THR A 477 -25.60 -36.81 3.76
N LEU A 478 -25.27 -36.15 4.87
CA LEU A 478 -24.24 -35.10 4.89
C LEU A 478 -22.87 -35.71 4.65
N GLU A 479 -22.16 -35.24 3.61
CA GLU A 479 -20.76 -35.63 3.35
C GLU A 479 -19.78 -34.69 4.07
N GLY A 480 -20.20 -33.48 4.43
CA GLY A 480 -19.43 -32.54 5.24
C GLY A 480 -19.35 -31.15 4.62
N LEU A 481 -18.42 -30.35 5.15
CA LEU A 481 -18.01 -29.08 4.54
C LEU A 481 -17.37 -29.37 3.19
N ALA A 482 -17.80 -28.67 2.15
CA ALA A 482 -17.24 -28.76 0.82
C ALA A 482 -16.11 -27.74 0.63
N PHE A 483 -16.44 -26.45 0.79
CA PHE A 483 -15.54 -25.31 0.55
C PHE A 483 -16.23 -24.01 1.00
N TYR A 484 -15.50 -22.88 0.94
CA TYR A 484 -16.00 -21.54 1.25
C TYR A 484 -16.11 -20.68 -0.02
N VAL A 485 -17.14 -19.85 -0.08
CA VAL A 485 -17.52 -19.01 -1.24
C VAL A 485 -18.10 -17.68 -0.76
N TYR A 486 -18.28 -16.71 -1.65
CA TYR A 486 -19.05 -15.52 -1.33
C TYR A 486 -20.53 -15.83 -1.11
N GLY A 487 -21.19 -15.03 -0.28
CA GLY A 487 -22.64 -15.11 -0.09
C GLY A 487 -23.42 -14.86 -1.39
N ALA A 488 -24.64 -15.40 -1.49
CA ALA A 488 -25.48 -15.31 -2.69
C ALA A 488 -25.81 -13.88 -3.15
N ASP A 489 -25.70 -12.90 -2.24
CA ASP A 489 -26.06 -11.49 -2.45
C ASP A 489 -24.93 -10.52 -2.06
N SER A 490 -23.68 -10.99 -1.93
CA SER A 490 -22.55 -10.09 -1.55
C SER A 490 -22.23 -9.05 -2.64
N GLY A 491 -22.57 -9.33 -3.90
CA GLY A 491 -22.06 -8.56 -5.04
C GLY A 491 -20.61 -8.87 -5.38
N GLU A 492 -20.01 -9.84 -4.68
CA GLU A 492 -18.63 -10.27 -4.84
C GLU A 492 -18.59 -11.61 -5.59
N GLY A 493 -17.81 -11.65 -6.67
CA GLY A 493 -17.73 -12.79 -7.58
C GLY A 493 -18.94 -12.95 -8.50
N ALA A 494 -18.93 -14.02 -9.31
CA ALA A 494 -20.03 -14.37 -10.18
C ALA A 494 -21.10 -15.16 -9.43
N GLY A 495 -22.35 -14.70 -9.48
CA GLY A 495 -23.48 -15.37 -8.83
C GLY A 495 -23.86 -16.68 -9.52
N PHE A 496 -23.87 -17.78 -8.76
CA PHE A 496 -24.34 -19.09 -9.21
C PHE A 496 -25.77 -19.35 -8.73
N ASN A 497 -26.69 -19.55 -9.67
CA ASN A 497 -28.07 -19.90 -9.35
C ASN A 497 -28.24 -21.41 -9.18
N ARG A 498 -29.07 -21.82 -8.22
CA ARG A 498 -29.49 -23.21 -8.05
C ARG A 498 -30.70 -23.50 -8.94
N LEU A 499 -30.52 -24.47 -9.83
CA LEU A 499 -31.52 -24.91 -10.80
C LEU A 499 -31.96 -26.33 -10.45
N ARG A 500 -33.21 -26.48 -9.99
CA ARG A 500 -33.78 -27.79 -9.67
C ARG A 500 -34.39 -28.43 -10.90
N ASN A 501 -34.07 -29.69 -11.17
CA ASN A 501 -34.71 -30.44 -12.25
C ASN A 501 -36.17 -30.76 -11.88
N ALA A 502 -37.12 -30.32 -12.70
CA ALA A 502 -38.55 -30.53 -12.48
C ALA A 502 -39.02 -31.97 -12.74
N THR A 503 -38.23 -32.73 -13.51
CA THR A 503 -38.58 -34.09 -13.96
C THR A 503 -37.83 -35.19 -13.22
N LEU A 504 -36.66 -34.87 -12.65
CA LEU A 504 -35.82 -35.78 -11.88
C LEU A 504 -35.68 -35.27 -10.44
N PRO A 505 -36.43 -35.85 -9.47
CA PRO A 505 -36.36 -35.44 -8.08
C PRO A 505 -34.94 -35.52 -7.51
N GLY A 506 -34.54 -34.49 -6.76
CA GLY A 506 -33.24 -34.43 -6.08
C GLY A 506 -32.05 -34.13 -6.99
N VAL A 507 -32.27 -33.79 -8.27
CA VAL A 507 -31.23 -33.38 -9.20
C VAL A 507 -31.15 -31.86 -9.27
N TYR A 508 -29.97 -31.32 -9.01
CA TYR A 508 -29.67 -29.89 -9.01
C TYR A 508 -28.48 -29.58 -9.91
N LEU A 509 -28.50 -28.39 -10.49
CA LEU A 509 -27.41 -27.78 -11.26
C LEU A 509 -27.14 -26.38 -10.69
N TYR A 510 -25.89 -25.95 -10.75
CA TYR A 510 -25.46 -24.61 -10.38
C TYR A 510 -24.82 -23.98 -11.62
N ALA A 511 -25.34 -22.83 -12.03
CA ALA A 511 -24.92 -22.17 -13.26
C ALA A 511 -24.91 -20.64 -13.09
N THR A 512 -24.09 -19.98 -13.91
CA THR A 512 -23.92 -18.53 -13.92
C THR A 512 -23.86 -18.00 -15.37
N GLY A 513 -23.83 -16.68 -15.54
CA GLY A 513 -23.59 -16.01 -16.82
C GLY A 513 -24.46 -16.50 -18.00
N GLU A 514 -23.81 -16.78 -19.13
CA GLU A 514 -24.47 -17.22 -20.37
C GLU A 514 -25.11 -18.61 -20.22
N GLU A 515 -24.52 -19.51 -19.43
CA GLU A 515 -25.09 -20.85 -19.17
C GLU A 515 -26.44 -20.73 -18.45
N LEU A 516 -26.50 -19.92 -17.38
CA LEU A 516 -27.74 -19.65 -16.66
C LEU A 516 -28.80 -19.05 -17.58
N THR A 517 -28.42 -18.03 -18.35
CA THR A 517 -29.32 -17.36 -19.30
C THR A 517 -29.89 -18.37 -20.31
N ASN A 518 -29.03 -19.21 -20.87
CA ASN A 518 -29.44 -20.25 -21.82
C ASN A 518 -30.39 -21.29 -21.20
N ILE A 519 -30.17 -21.69 -19.94
CA ILE A 519 -31.06 -22.62 -19.24
C ILE A 519 -32.43 -21.98 -18.97
N GLN A 520 -32.45 -20.73 -18.54
CA GLN A 520 -33.69 -19.98 -18.31
C GLN A 520 -34.50 -19.79 -19.61
N ASP A 521 -33.84 -19.47 -20.72
CA ASP A 521 -34.51 -19.21 -21.99
C ASP A 521 -34.96 -20.50 -22.70
N ASN A 522 -34.12 -21.54 -22.70
CA ASN A 522 -34.30 -22.71 -23.55
C ASN A 522 -34.71 -23.97 -22.78
N LEU A 523 -34.53 -24.02 -21.46
CA LEU A 523 -34.74 -25.21 -20.63
C LEU A 523 -35.67 -24.97 -19.42
N ALA A 524 -36.42 -23.86 -19.38
CA ALA A 524 -37.41 -23.58 -18.31
C ALA A 524 -38.51 -24.65 -18.14
N GLY A 525 -38.73 -25.50 -19.15
CA GLY A 525 -39.62 -26.66 -19.02
C GLY A 525 -39.03 -27.84 -18.24
N THR A 526 -37.70 -27.84 -18.05
CA THR A 526 -36.93 -28.91 -17.42
C THR A 526 -36.35 -28.46 -16.07
N TYR A 527 -35.91 -27.20 -15.97
CA TYR A 527 -35.32 -26.64 -14.76
C TYR A 527 -36.17 -25.51 -14.18
N VAL A 528 -36.31 -25.53 -12.87
CA VAL A 528 -36.88 -24.43 -12.08
C VAL A 528 -35.72 -23.70 -11.42
N ASP A 529 -35.60 -22.42 -11.70
CA ASP A 529 -34.64 -21.54 -11.03
C ASP A 529 -35.13 -21.21 -9.62
N GLU A 530 -34.30 -21.52 -8.63
CA GLU A 530 -34.54 -21.27 -7.21
C GLU A 530 -33.82 -20.02 -6.70
N GLY A 531 -33.10 -19.30 -7.58
CA GLY A 531 -32.36 -18.08 -7.27
C GLY A 531 -30.87 -18.31 -7.02
N ALA A 532 -30.18 -17.23 -6.66
CA ALA A 532 -28.76 -17.24 -6.33
C ALA A 532 -28.50 -18.11 -5.10
N ALA A 533 -27.50 -18.98 -5.19
CA ALA A 533 -27.09 -19.88 -4.12
C ALA A 533 -25.79 -19.46 -3.44
N PHE A 534 -24.84 -18.90 -4.22
CA PHE A 534 -23.55 -18.37 -3.75
C PHE A 534 -22.88 -17.54 -4.86
N GLY A 535 -21.84 -16.78 -4.52
CA GLY A 535 -20.93 -16.12 -5.46
C GLY A 535 -19.54 -16.78 -5.47
N ALA A 536 -18.90 -16.91 -6.64
CA ALA A 536 -17.56 -17.49 -6.75
C ALA A 536 -16.72 -16.85 -7.86
N VAL A 537 -15.39 -17.02 -7.79
CA VAL A 537 -14.43 -16.50 -8.78
C VAL A 537 -14.32 -17.50 -9.95
N ILE A 538 -14.33 -17.01 -11.20
CA ILE A 538 -14.32 -17.83 -12.42
C ILE A 538 -13.10 -17.53 -13.26
#